data_AF-A0A9D4EXQ6-F1
#
_entry.id   AF-A0A9D4EXQ6-F1
#
_cell.length_a   1.000
_cell.length_b   1.000
_cell.length_c   1.000
_cell.angle_alpha   90.00
_cell.angle_beta   90.00
_cell.angle_gamma   90.00
#
_symmetry.space_group_name_H-M   'P 1'
#
loop_
_entity.id
_entity.type
_entity.pdbx_description
1 polymer ?
#
loop_
_entity_poly.entity_id
_entity_poly.type
_entity_poly.pdbx_seq_one_letter_code
_entity_poly.pdbx_strand_id
1 'polypeptide(L)'
;MDILGYGPDIRKKRKDHYKEWDELHVYHGEIILITAGSKAEGLTCACESDRDAILVLPNTVCLEDGVDKSIIPGHMNLFEMNIQSCNAGYCRLLLARLGPSGHPSIIDSLCGDGYGKRLMSSERFVDNLKEFMRLHNVGVKNLARAGPSLPNSYGPFIVDNVKAIRCICPGILQKWASRARHWPSPDIVEKVIAMGAFVTPIGFKGSKHNHVEWRICFNTSETKLVNNLNDTQVKIYVILKMIVNDVLRPQSKEITSYTL
;
A
#
# COMPACT_ATOMS: atom_id res chain seq x y z
N MET A 1 -19.96 -14.25 17.71
CA MET A 1 -19.12 -13.84 16.57
C MET A 1 -19.43 -14.67 15.33
N ASP A 2 -19.64 -15.99 15.43
CA ASP A 2 -20.14 -16.80 14.31
C ASP A 2 -21.53 -16.34 13.84
N ILE A 3 -22.44 -16.06 14.77
CA ILE A 3 -23.78 -15.48 14.50
C ILE A 3 -23.67 -14.12 13.78
N LEU A 4 -22.59 -13.37 14.01
CA LEU A 4 -22.33 -12.07 13.38
C LEU A 4 -21.55 -12.20 12.07
N GLY A 5 -21.28 -13.43 11.59
CA GLY A 5 -20.54 -13.65 10.35
C GLY A 5 -19.03 -13.43 10.44
N TYR A 6 -18.45 -13.36 11.65
CA TYR A 6 -17.00 -13.19 11.88
C TYR A 6 -16.29 -14.49 12.28
N GLY A 7 -16.96 -15.63 12.16
CA GLY A 7 -16.39 -16.94 12.43
C GLY A 7 -15.20 -17.27 11.54
N PRO A 8 -14.28 -18.15 11.99
CA PRO A 8 -13.06 -18.49 11.25
C PRO A 8 -13.35 -19.00 9.83
N ASP A 9 -14.38 -19.84 9.66
CA ASP A 9 -14.76 -20.39 8.36
C ASP A 9 -15.28 -19.33 7.39
N ILE A 10 -16.13 -18.42 7.86
CA ILE A 10 -16.68 -17.34 7.02
C ILE A 10 -15.56 -16.37 6.63
N ARG A 11 -14.69 -16.00 7.58
CA ARG A 11 -13.52 -15.16 7.30
C ARG A 11 -12.60 -15.81 6.27
N LYS A 12 -12.34 -17.12 6.39
CA LYS A 12 -11.52 -17.87 5.43
C LYS A 12 -12.14 -17.84 4.04
N LYS A 13 -13.43 -18.18 3.91
CA LYS A 13 -14.16 -18.12 2.63
C LYS A 13 -14.08 -16.75 1.97
N ARG A 14 -14.25 -15.67 2.73
CA ARG A 14 -14.13 -14.30 2.20
C ARG A 14 -12.72 -14.00 1.70
N LYS A 15 -11.68 -14.38 2.45
CA LYS A 15 -10.28 -14.20 2.04
C LYS A 15 -9.96 -14.95 0.77
N ASP A 16 -10.35 -16.22 0.69
CA ASP A 16 -10.11 -17.07 -0.46
C ASP A 16 -10.79 -16.47 -1.71
N HIS A 17 -12.03 -15.98 -1.57
CA HIS A 17 -12.74 -15.28 -2.63
C HIS A 17 -12.02 -14.02 -3.14
N TYR A 18 -11.51 -13.16 -2.24
CA TYR A 18 -10.77 -11.97 -2.67
C TYR A 18 -9.43 -12.31 -3.32
N LYS A 19 -8.77 -13.37 -2.85
CA LYS A 19 -7.52 -13.85 -3.42
C LYS A 19 -7.73 -14.40 -4.84
N GLU A 20 -8.75 -15.22 -5.04
CA GLU A 20 -9.14 -15.70 -6.38
C GLU A 20 -9.43 -14.52 -7.32
N TRP A 21 -10.10 -13.48 -6.81
CA TRP A 21 -10.38 -12.29 -7.61
C TRP A 21 -9.13 -11.50 -7.97
N ASP A 22 -8.16 -11.38 -7.06
CA ASP A 22 -6.85 -10.76 -7.33
C ASP A 22 -6.08 -11.53 -8.40
N GLU A 23 -6.11 -12.86 -8.34
CA GLU A 23 -5.49 -13.76 -9.32
C GLU A 23 -6.16 -13.63 -10.72
N LEU A 24 -7.47 -13.42 -10.76
CA LEU A 24 -8.22 -13.19 -12.01
C LEU A 24 -7.98 -11.80 -12.63
N HIS A 25 -7.59 -10.80 -11.85
CA HIS A 25 -7.47 -9.40 -12.28
C HIS A 25 -6.01 -8.91 -12.37
N VAL A 26 -5.09 -9.78 -12.78
CA VAL A 26 -3.76 -9.35 -13.25
C VAL A 26 -3.95 -8.57 -14.55
N TYR A 27 -4.16 -7.25 -14.42
CA TYR A 27 -4.39 -6.33 -15.54
C TYR A 27 -3.21 -6.38 -16.52
N HIS A 28 -3.50 -6.76 -17.77
CA HIS A 28 -2.58 -6.73 -18.92
C HIS A 28 -1.17 -7.28 -18.65
N GLY A 29 -1.04 -8.29 -17.77
CA GLY A 29 0.21 -9.02 -17.55
C GLY A 29 1.32 -8.26 -16.79
N GLU A 30 1.09 -7.02 -16.34
CA GLU A 30 2.16 -6.20 -15.76
C GLU A 30 1.83 -5.59 -14.38
N ILE A 31 0.58 -5.19 -14.12
CA ILE A 31 0.22 -4.59 -12.82
C ILE A 31 -0.25 -5.68 -11.85
N ILE A 32 0.41 -5.78 -10.70
CA ILE A 32 -0.01 -6.71 -9.63
C ILE A 32 -1.06 -6.02 -8.77
N LEU A 33 -2.27 -6.59 -8.75
CA LEU A 33 -3.36 -6.18 -7.87
C LEU A 33 -3.26 -6.95 -6.54
N ILE A 34 -3.34 -6.23 -5.43
CA ILE A 34 -3.38 -6.80 -4.08
C ILE A 34 -4.58 -6.19 -3.35
N THR A 35 -5.55 -7.00 -2.95
CA THR A 35 -6.61 -6.57 -2.04
C THR A 35 -5.99 -6.26 -0.68
N ALA A 36 -6.33 -5.11 -0.11
CA ALA A 36 -5.90 -4.66 1.20
C ALA A 36 -7.10 -4.39 2.12
N GLY A 37 -6.81 -3.92 3.33
CA GLY A 37 -7.81 -3.45 4.29
C GLY A 37 -8.73 -4.56 4.82
N SER A 38 -9.91 -4.16 5.31
CA SER A 38 -10.83 -5.06 6.01
C SER A 38 -11.33 -6.23 5.14
N LYS A 39 -11.36 -6.06 3.81
CA LYS A 39 -11.70 -7.14 2.87
C LYS A 39 -10.59 -8.20 2.83
N ALA A 40 -9.32 -7.80 2.71
CA ALA A 40 -8.18 -8.73 2.77
C ALA A 40 -8.10 -9.52 4.09
N GLU A 41 -8.61 -8.94 5.17
CA GLU A 41 -8.67 -9.55 6.50
C GLU A 41 -9.92 -10.45 6.72
N GLY A 42 -10.83 -10.49 5.73
CA GLY A 42 -12.09 -11.24 5.77
C GLY A 42 -13.15 -10.66 6.72
N LEU A 43 -13.03 -9.39 7.10
CA LEU A 43 -13.85 -8.74 8.12
C LEU A 43 -15.07 -7.98 7.59
N THR A 44 -15.22 -7.82 6.28
CA THR A 44 -16.43 -7.22 5.70
C THR A 44 -16.95 -8.07 4.54
N CYS A 45 -18.26 -8.00 4.28
CA CYS A 45 -18.83 -8.62 3.09
C CYS A 45 -18.46 -7.85 1.81
N ALA A 46 -18.65 -8.51 0.66
CA ALA A 46 -18.38 -7.93 -0.65
C ALA A 46 -19.11 -6.61 -0.91
N CYS A 47 -20.31 -6.42 -0.36
CA CYS A 47 -21.14 -5.24 -0.59
C CYS A 47 -21.16 -4.22 0.58
N GLU A 48 -20.49 -4.50 1.70
CA GLU A 48 -20.63 -3.70 2.94
C GLU A 48 -19.65 -2.53 3.06
N SER A 49 -18.62 -2.48 2.22
CA SER A 49 -17.63 -1.41 2.25
C SER A 49 -16.99 -1.20 0.88
N ASP A 50 -16.30 -0.07 0.76
CA ASP A 50 -15.26 0.16 -0.24
C ASP A 50 -14.22 -0.96 -0.21
N ARG A 51 -13.60 -1.17 -1.37
CA ARG A 51 -12.51 -2.13 -1.55
C ARG A 51 -11.20 -1.38 -1.66
N ASP A 52 -10.27 -1.66 -0.77
CA ASP A 52 -8.89 -1.19 -0.89
C ASP A 52 -8.10 -2.08 -1.86
N ALA A 53 -7.50 -1.46 -2.88
CA ALA A 53 -6.69 -2.13 -3.88
C ALA A 53 -5.31 -1.47 -3.97
N ILE A 54 -4.25 -2.25 -3.75
CA ILE A 54 -2.88 -1.83 -4.03
C ILE A 54 -2.51 -2.33 -5.42
N LEU A 55 -2.13 -1.40 -6.29
CA LEU A 55 -1.72 -1.66 -7.66
C LEU A 55 -0.22 -1.41 -7.74
N VAL A 56 0.55 -2.50 -7.69
CA VAL A 56 2.01 -2.44 -7.71
C VAL A 56 2.48 -2.22 -9.14
N LEU A 57 3.29 -1.19 -9.35
CA LEU A 57 3.82 -0.85 -10.66
C LEU A 57 4.80 -1.93 -11.15
N PRO A 58 4.66 -2.39 -12.40
CA PRO A 58 5.65 -3.27 -13.03
C PRO A 58 7.00 -2.58 -13.16
N ASN A 59 8.05 -3.40 -13.27
CA ASN A 59 9.38 -2.98 -13.70
C ASN A 59 9.95 -1.79 -12.90
N THR A 60 9.50 -1.59 -11.66
CA THR A 60 9.87 -0.44 -10.83
C THR A 60 10.04 -0.89 -9.40
N VAL A 61 11.19 -0.58 -8.82
CA VAL A 61 11.55 -0.96 -7.45
C VAL A 61 12.28 0.19 -6.78
N CYS A 62 12.05 0.33 -5.47
CA CYS A 62 12.88 1.17 -4.62
C CYS A 62 13.68 0.33 -3.63
N LEU A 63 14.90 0.77 -3.35
CA LEU A 63 15.83 0.18 -2.39
C LEU A 63 16.10 1.15 -1.26
N GLU A 64 16.22 0.63 -0.04
CA GLU A 64 16.85 1.37 1.05
C GLU A 64 18.31 1.72 0.71
N ASP A 65 18.75 2.89 1.19
CA ASP A 65 20.13 3.34 1.03
C ASP A 65 21.13 2.31 1.60
N GLY A 66 22.21 2.07 0.86
CA GLY A 66 23.24 1.08 1.20
C GLY A 66 22.93 -0.37 0.82
N VAL A 67 21.74 -0.68 0.31
CA VAL A 67 21.46 -2.02 -0.28
C VAL A 67 22.16 -2.15 -1.63
N ASP A 68 22.75 -3.32 -1.90
CA ASP A 68 23.41 -3.60 -3.18
C ASP A 68 22.42 -3.51 -4.35
N LYS A 69 22.71 -2.61 -5.30
CA LYS A 69 21.90 -2.35 -6.48
C LYS A 69 22.02 -3.45 -7.54
N SER A 70 23.08 -4.26 -7.48
CA SER A 70 23.37 -5.30 -8.47
C SER A 70 22.30 -6.41 -8.48
N ILE A 71 21.61 -6.60 -7.35
CA ILE A 71 20.52 -7.58 -7.19
C ILE A 71 19.29 -7.24 -8.05
N ILE A 72 19.18 -6.00 -8.53
CA ILE A 72 18.02 -5.55 -9.29
C ILE A 72 18.27 -5.68 -10.79
N PRO A 73 17.41 -6.42 -11.53
CA PRO A 73 17.52 -6.60 -12.97
C PRO A 73 17.67 -5.28 -13.74
N GLY A 74 18.56 -5.27 -14.74
CA GLY A 74 18.92 -4.07 -15.49
C GLY A 74 17.77 -3.38 -16.23
N HIS A 75 16.71 -4.12 -16.56
CA HIS A 75 15.53 -3.58 -17.24
C HIS A 75 14.59 -2.80 -16.31
N MET A 76 14.76 -2.89 -15.00
CA MET A 76 13.89 -2.21 -14.03
C MET A 76 14.31 -0.76 -13.79
N ASN A 77 13.31 0.11 -13.61
CA ASN A 77 13.46 1.41 -12.98
C ASN A 77 13.85 1.20 -11.51
N LEU A 78 14.94 1.82 -11.10
CA LEU A 78 15.52 1.69 -9.77
C LEU A 78 15.58 3.05 -9.09
N PHE A 79 14.93 3.12 -7.93
CA PHE A 79 14.98 4.27 -7.05
C PHE A 79 15.70 3.94 -5.74
N GLU A 80 16.47 4.88 -5.23
CA GLU A 80 17.01 4.85 -3.87
C GLU A 80 16.09 5.63 -2.94
N MET A 81 15.81 5.03 -1.80
CA MET A 81 14.96 5.60 -0.76
C MET A 81 15.82 6.44 0.18
N ASN A 82 15.54 7.74 0.25
CA ASN A 82 16.11 8.63 1.26
C ASN A 82 15.08 8.92 2.35
N ILE A 83 15.40 8.51 3.57
CA ILE A 83 14.57 8.71 4.77
C ILE A 83 15.08 9.82 5.70
N GLN A 84 16.33 10.28 5.52
CA GLN A 84 17.02 11.14 6.50
C GLN A 84 16.38 12.53 6.63
N SER A 85 15.81 13.05 5.54
CA SER A 85 15.20 14.39 5.50
C SER A 85 13.67 14.34 5.41
N CYS A 86 13.06 13.25 5.90
CA CYS A 86 11.62 13.01 5.86
C CYS A 86 11.06 12.74 7.26
N ASN A 87 9.77 13.00 7.43
CA ASN A 87 9.05 12.57 8.63
C ASN A 87 9.01 11.03 8.70
N ALA A 88 8.89 10.49 9.91
CA ALA A 88 8.83 9.04 10.11
C ALA A 88 7.72 8.39 9.26
N GLY A 89 8.05 7.30 8.58
CA GLY A 89 7.15 6.62 7.64
C GLY A 89 7.09 7.23 6.24
N TYR A 90 7.83 8.30 5.97
CA TYR A 90 7.95 8.93 4.66
C TYR A 90 9.38 8.87 4.14
N CYS A 91 9.52 8.97 2.82
CA CYS A 91 10.79 8.95 2.12
C CYS A 91 10.72 9.79 0.83
N ARG A 92 11.88 10.07 0.24
CA ARG A 92 12.00 10.55 -1.15
C ARG A 92 12.63 9.46 -2.00
N LEU A 93 12.22 9.38 -3.25
CA LEU A 93 12.72 8.40 -4.21
C LEU A 93 13.69 9.09 -5.17
N LEU A 94 14.98 8.82 -5.04
CA LEU A 94 16.04 9.31 -5.92
C LEU A 94 16.25 8.31 -7.06
N LEU A 95 16.31 8.80 -8.29
CA LEU A 95 16.51 7.94 -9.44
C LEU A 95 17.98 7.48 -9.49
N ALA A 96 18.19 6.16 -9.37
CA ALA A 96 19.51 5.54 -9.53
C ALA A 96 19.70 4.98 -10.95
N ARG A 97 18.64 4.41 -11.55
CA ARG A 97 18.65 3.90 -12.93
C ARG A 97 17.27 3.96 -13.53
N LEU A 98 17.16 4.39 -14.78
CA LEU A 98 15.93 4.28 -15.56
C LEU A 98 16.02 3.02 -16.43
N GLY A 99 14.98 2.19 -16.41
CA GLY A 99 14.85 1.05 -17.30
C GLY A 99 14.57 1.50 -18.74
N PRO A 100 14.79 0.63 -19.74
CA PRO A 100 14.54 0.95 -21.15
C PRO A 100 13.06 1.19 -21.48
N SER A 101 12.14 0.62 -20.68
CA SER A 101 10.69 0.69 -20.85
C SER A 101 10.02 1.50 -19.71
N GLY A 102 10.57 2.67 -19.39
CA GLY A 102 9.98 3.55 -18.39
C GLY A 102 8.58 4.02 -18.81
N HIS A 103 7.56 3.71 -18.00
CA HIS A 103 6.20 4.20 -18.25
C HIS A 103 6.18 5.75 -18.21
N PRO A 104 5.47 6.44 -19.13
CA PRO A 104 5.47 7.91 -19.19
C PRO A 104 5.13 8.58 -17.86
N SER A 105 4.18 8.02 -17.10
CA SER A 105 3.83 8.56 -15.78
C SER A 105 5.00 8.62 -14.80
N ILE A 106 5.98 7.72 -14.92
CA ILE A 106 7.20 7.73 -14.11
C ILE A 106 8.16 8.79 -14.65
N ILE A 107 8.45 8.77 -15.94
CA ILE A 107 9.43 9.68 -16.56
C ILE A 107 9.02 11.14 -16.34
N ASP A 108 7.75 11.45 -16.60
CA ASP A 108 7.20 12.81 -16.49
C ASP A 108 7.05 13.27 -15.03
N SER A 109 7.12 12.34 -14.08
CA SER A 109 7.12 12.66 -12.64
C SER A 109 8.50 13.02 -12.09
N LEU A 110 9.57 12.82 -12.86
CA LEU A 110 10.93 13.13 -12.42
C LEU A 110 11.14 14.65 -12.37
N CYS A 111 11.78 15.13 -11.30
CA CYS A 111 12.27 16.49 -11.20
C CYS A 111 13.65 16.55 -10.52
N GLY A 112 14.35 17.68 -10.69
CA GLY A 112 15.65 17.88 -10.05
C GLY A 112 15.51 18.14 -8.55
N ASP A 113 16.49 17.68 -7.77
CA ASP A 113 16.59 17.93 -6.34
C ASP A 113 17.30 19.26 -5.98
N GLY A 114 17.79 19.99 -6.99
CA GLY A 114 18.60 21.20 -6.83
C GLY A 114 20.10 20.96 -6.65
N TYR A 115 20.52 19.71 -6.47
CA TYR A 115 21.92 19.29 -6.26
C TYR A 115 22.41 18.34 -7.36
N GLY A 116 21.70 18.31 -8.50
CA GLY A 116 22.06 17.51 -9.67
C GLY A 116 21.54 16.08 -9.66
N LYS A 117 20.81 15.63 -8.61
CA LYS A 117 20.10 14.35 -8.63
C LYS A 117 18.67 14.54 -9.13
N ARG A 118 18.09 13.46 -9.64
CA ARG A 118 16.67 13.42 -10.01
C ARG A 118 15.90 12.66 -8.95
N LEU A 119 14.74 13.19 -8.59
CA LEU A 119 13.80 12.59 -7.66
C LEU A 119 12.44 12.40 -8.33
N MET A 120 11.64 11.49 -7.80
CA MET A 120 10.30 11.22 -8.29
C MET A 120 9.26 12.01 -7.49
N SER A 121 8.59 12.97 -8.14
CA SER A 121 7.51 13.72 -7.50
C SER A 121 6.26 12.85 -7.39
N SER A 122 5.80 12.62 -6.16
CA SER A 122 4.56 11.90 -5.90
C SER A 122 3.34 12.66 -6.41
N GLU A 123 3.35 13.99 -6.35
CA GLU A 123 2.28 14.83 -6.88
C GLU A 123 2.17 14.75 -8.40
N ARG A 124 3.27 14.99 -9.12
CA ARG A 124 3.29 14.86 -10.60
C ARG A 124 2.92 13.46 -11.04
N PHE A 125 3.42 12.44 -10.34
CA PHE A 125 3.07 11.06 -10.62
C PHE A 125 1.55 10.82 -10.52
N VAL A 126 0.91 11.32 -9.45
CA VAL A 126 -0.53 11.21 -9.27
C VAL A 126 -1.30 11.97 -10.34
N ASP A 127 -0.86 13.16 -10.72
CA ASP A 127 -1.55 13.94 -11.76
C ASP A 127 -1.44 13.29 -13.14
N ASN A 128 -0.27 12.73 -13.47
CA ASN A 128 -0.08 11.93 -14.68
C ASN A 128 -1.00 10.70 -14.70
N LEU A 129 -1.18 10.02 -13.55
CA LEU A 129 -2.10 8.90 -13.43
C LEU A 129 -3.56 9.31 -13.60
N LYS A 130 -3.98 10.44 -13.03
CA LYS A 130 -5.34 10.96 -13.21
C LYS A 130 -5.61 11.25 -14.68
N GLU A 131 -4.66 11.88 -15.37
CA GLU A 131 -4.81 12.18 -16.80
C GLU A 131 -4.88 10.91 -17.64
N PHE A 132 -4.01 9.93 -17.37
CA PHE A 132 -4.08 8.61 -18.00
C PHE A 132 -5.46 7.95 -17.78
N MET A 133 -5.95 7.90 -16.54
CA MET A 133 -7.27 7.32 -16.25
C MET A 133 -8.40 8.09 -16.91
N ARG A 134 -8.32 9.43 -17.01
CA ARG A 134 -9.31 10.26 -17.71
C ARG A 134 -9.41 9.90 -19.20
N LEU A 135 -8.29 9.60 -19.83
CA LEU A 135 -8.22 9.27 -21.26
C LEU A 135 -8.62 7.81 -21.55
N HIS A 136 -8.36 6.88 -20.63
CA HIS A 136 -8.49 5.44 -20.89
C HIS A 136 -9.66 4.73 -20.19
N ASN A 137 -10.21 5.29 -19.09
CA ASN A 137 -11.30 4.63 -18.37
C ASN A 137 -12.69 5.01 -18.91
N VAL A 138 -13.04 4.49 -20.07
CA VAL A 138 -14.40 4.66 -20.62
C VAL A 138 -15.41 3.88 -19.76
N GLY A 139 -16.43 4.56 -19.24
CA GLY A 139 -17.50 3.93 -18.45
C GLY A 139 -17.22 3.74 -16.96
N VAL A 140 -16.07 4.21 -16.45
CA VAL A 140 -15.75 4.20 -15.01
C VAL A 140 -15.81 5.62 -14.46
N LYS A 141 -16.49 5.81 -13.33
CA LYS A 141 -16.56 7.12 -12.69
C LYS A 141 -15.37 7.31 -11.74
N ASN A 142 -14.45 8.20 -12.11
CA ASN A 142 -13.36 8.61 -11.22
C ASN A 142 -13.92 9.50 -10.09
N LEU A 143 -13.53 9.23 -8.85
CA LEU A 143 -13.94 9.99 -7.66
C LEU A 143 -12.80 10.90 -7.19
N ALA A 144 -13.11 11.80 -6.25
CA ALA A 144 -12.11 12.71 -5.69
C ALA A 144 -11.02 11.93 -4.92
N ARG A 145 -9.76 12.34 -5.09
CA ARG A 145 -8.61 11.75 -4.40
C ARG A 145 -8.83 11.71 -2.88
N ALA A 146 -8.59 10.56 -2.25
CA ALA A 146 -8.65 10.37 -0.81
C ALA A 146 -7.30 9.87 -0.28
N GLY A 147 -6.48 10.79 0.26
CA GLY A 147 -5.12 10.44 0.67
C GLY A 147 -4.29 9.90 -0.50
N PRO A 148 -3.69 8.69 -0.41
CA PRO A 148 -2.96 8.10 -1.53
C PRO A 148 -3.87 7.44 -2.58
N SER A 149 -5.17 7.25 -2.30
CA SER A 149 -6.08 6.54 -3.18
C SER A 149 -6.63 7.45 -4.28
N LEU A 150 -6.79 6.85 -5.46
CA LEU A 150 -7.53 7.38 -6.60
C LEU A 150 -8.79 6.52 -6.75
N PRO A 151 -9.83 6.82 -5.96
CA PRO A 151 -11.02 6.00 -5.92
C PRO A 151 -11.78 6.06 -7.24
N ASN A 152 -12.35 4.92 -7.62
CA ASN A 152 -13.23 4.83 -8.77
C ASN A 152 -14.50 4.03 -8.43
N SER A 153 -15.56 4.28 -9.19
CA SER A 153 -16.86 3.66 -9.00
C SER A 153 -17.26 2.87 -10.24
N TYR A 154 -17.65 1.62 -10.00
CA TYR A 154 -18.21 0.67 -10.95
C TYR A 154 -19.67 0.39 -10.53
N GLY A 155 -20.58 1.30 -10.89
CA GLY A 155 -21.96 1.27 -10.39
C GLY A 155 -21.99 1.45 -8.86
N PRO A 156 -22.59 0.52 -8.09
CA PRO A 156 -22.65 0.64 -6.62
C PRO A 156 -21.32 0.34 -5.92
N PHE A 157 -20.33 -0.21 -6.62
CA PHE A 157 -19.06 -0.62 -6.04
C PHE A 157 -18.04 0.51 -6.11
N ILE A 158 -17.41 0.83 -4.98
CA ILE A 158 -16.29 1.77 -4.89
C ILE A 158 -15.01 0.98 -4.64
N VAL A 159 -13.97 1.29 -5.42
CA VAL A 159 -12.64 0.73 -5.24
C VAL A 159 -11.64 1.87 -5.00
N ASP A 160 -10.97 1.80 -3.87
CA ASP A 160 -9.90 2.69 -3.44
C ASP A 160 -8.57 2.19 -3.99
N ASN A 161 -8.20 2.71 -5.16
CA ASN A 161 -7.00 2.29 -5.87
C ASN A 161 -5.78 3.08 -5.42
N VAL A 162 -4.81 2.42 -4.81
CA VAL A 162 -3.53 3.00 -4.40
C VAL A 162 -2.44 2.45 -5.32
N LYS A 163 -1.79 3.32 -6.11
CA LYS A 163 -0.59 2.93 -6.84
C LYS A 163 0.59 2.82 -5.89
N ALA A 164 1.39 1.78 -6.05
CA ALA A 164 2.51 1.50 -5.17
C ALA A 164 3.75 1.03 -5.93
N ILE A 165 4.93 1.33 -5.39
CA ILE A 165 6.21 0.78 -5.85
C ILE A 165 6.70 -0.21 -4.81
N ARG A 166 7.18 -1.37 -5.25
CA ARG A 166 7.80 -2.36 -4.37
C ARG A 166 9.06 -1.79 -3.73
N CYS A 167 9.19 -1.97 -2.42
CA CYS A 167 10.30 -1.47 -1.62
C CYS A 167 11.06 -2.62 -0.95
N ILE A 168 12.37 -2.65 -1.14
CA ILE A 168 13.28 -3.56 -0.45
C ILE A 168 14.01 -2.74 0.62
N CYS A 169 13.57 -2.87 1.86
CA CYS A 169 14.06 -2.11 3.01
C CYS A 169 14.44 -3.01 4.20
N PRO A 170 15.51 -3.83 4.06
CA PRO A 170 15.91 -4.80 5.08
C PRO A 170 16.25 -4.12 6.41
N GLY A 171 16.87 -2.95 6.42
CA GLY A 171 17.22 -2.21 7.64
C GLY A 171 15.98 -1.79 8.44
N ILE A 172 14.94 -1.29 7.77
CA ILE A 172 13.66 -0.95 8.42
C ILE A 172 13.00 -2.21 9.02
N LEU A 173 12.93 -3.29 8.23
CA LEU A 173 12.28 -4.54 8.65
C LEU A 173 13.07 -5.24 9.76
N GLN A 174 14.40 -5.19 9.75
CA GLN A 174 15.22 -5.74 10.82
C GLN A 174 15.11 -4.95 12.11
N LYS A 175 15.05 -3.61 12.05
CA LYS A 175 14.71 -2.78 13.22
C LYS A 175 13.35 -3.16 13.78
N TRP A 176 12.34 -3.36 12.93
CA TRP A 176 11.05 -3.87 13.37
C TRP A 176 11.19 -5.25 14.03
N ALA A 177 11.93 -6.19 13.45
CA ALA A 177 12.10 -7.57 13.92
C ALA A 177 12.87 -7.69 15.23
N SER A 178 13.78 -6.76 15.52
CA SER A 178 14.61 -6.77 16.74
C SER A 178 13.86 -6.38 18.02
N ARG A 179 12.65 -5.81 17.93
CA ARG A 179 11.87 -5.38 19.11
C ARG A 179 11.49 -6.57 19.99
N ALA A 180 11.67 -6.43 21.31
CA ALA A 180 11.20 -7.40 22.29
C ALA A 180 9.69 -7.62 22.15
N ARG A 181 9.25 -8.88 22.07
CA ARG A 181 7.84 -9.25 21.89
C ARG A 181 7.55 -10.67 22.39
N HIS A 182 6.29 -10.92 22.70
CA HIS A 182 5.75 -12.27 22.94
C HIS A 182 4.92 -12.79 21.75
N TRP A 183 4.57 -11.91 20.81
CA TRP A 183 3.85 -12.21 19.58
C TRP A 183 4.32 -11.26 18.47
N PRO A 184 4.35 -11.70 17.19
CA PRO A 184 4.09 -13.06 16.72
C PRO A 184 5.30 -13.98 16.97
N SER A 185 5.16 -15.27 16.64
CA SER A 185 6.25 -16.23 16.70
C SER A 185 7.41 -15.87 15.75
N PRO A 186 8.64 -16.33 16.02
CA PRO A 186 9.80 -16.02 15.18
C PRO A 186 9.63 -16.38 13.69
N ASP A 187 8.97 -17.49 13.37
CA ASP A 187 8.72 -17.91 11.98
C ASP A 187 7.80 -16.94 11.23
N ILE A 188 6.87 -16.28 11.94
CA ILE A 188 6.02 -15.25 11.35
C ILE A 188 6.79 -13.95 11.17
N VAL A 189 7.70 -13.62 12.09
CA VAL A 189 8.61 -12.48 11.96
C VAL A 189 9.47 -12.63 10.70
N GLU A 190 10.07 -13.80 10.47
CA GLU A 190 10.87 -14.09 9.27
C GLU A 190 10.05 -13.94 7.99
N LYS A 191 8.83 -14.49 7.97
CA LYS A 191 7.90 -14.33 6.83
C LYS A 191 7.58 -12.86 6.55
N VAL A 192 7.37 -12.05 7.59
CA VAL A 192 7.11 -10.60 7.45
C VAL A 192 8.32 -9.87 6.87
N ILE A 193 9.53 -10.19 7.33
CA ILE A 193 10.76 -9.58 6.78
C ILE A 193 10.89 -9.92 5.29
N ALA A 194 10.59 -11.15 4.89
CA ALA A 194 10.67 -11.58 3.50
C ALA A 194 9.63 -10.93 2.56
N MET A 195 8.51 -10.42 3.11
CA MET A 195 7.45 -9.80 2.31
C MET A 195 7.82 -8.41 1.77
N GLY A 196 8.81 -7.75 2.37
CA GLY A 196 9.24 -6.40 1.98
C GLY A 196 8.23 -5.33 2.38
N ALA A 197 8.24 -4.22 1.64
CA ALA A 197 7.33 -3.10 1.84
C ALA A 197 6.89 -2.51 0.50
N PHE A 198 6.08 -1.46 0.57
CA PHE A 198 5.71 -0.64 -0.56
C PHE A 198 5.88 0.83 -0.23
N VAL A 199 5.97 1.67 -1.26
CA VAL A 199 5.86 3.12 -1.13
C VAL A 199 4.70 3.64 -1.98
N THR A 200 3.95 4.60 -1.45
CA THR A 200 2.72 5.16 -2.05
C THR A 200 2.83 6.67 -2.24
N PRO A 201 2.20 7.25 -3.28
CA PRO A 201 2.45 8.62 -3.70
C PRO A 201 1.65 9.63 -2.85
N ILE A 202 2.02 9.75 -1.58
CA ILE A 202 1.50 10.77 -0.67
C ILE A 202 2.63 11.28 0.23
N GLY A 203 2.76 12.61 0.30
CA GLY A 203 3.69 13.25 1.22
C GLY A 203 3.12 13.52 2.61
N PHE A 204 3.99 13.86 3.54
CA PHE A 204 3.59 14.18 4.90
C PHE A 204 2.85 15.52 4.94
N LYS A 205 1.69 15.54 5.61
CA LYS A 205 0.89 16.77 5.75
C LYS A 205 1.66 17.80 6.58
N GLY A 206 1.93 18.95 5.98
CA GLY A 206 2.72 20.03 6.61
C GLY A 206 4.21 20.02 6.28
N SER A 207 4.71 19.00 5.56
CA SER A 207 6.07 19.06 5.01
C SER A 207 6.14 20.08 3.86
N LYS A 208 7.21 20.90 3.83
CA LYS A 208 7.53 21.77 2.69
C LYS A 208 7.82 20.99 1.40
N HIS A 209 8.15 19.71 1.54
CA HIS A 209 8.51 18.82 0.44
C HIS A 209 7.46 17.71 0.22
N ASN A 210 6.22 17.91 0.68
CA ASN A 210 5.14 16.93 0.54
C ASN A 210 4.92 16.44 -0.91
N HIS A 211 5.10 17.31 -1.91
CA HIS A 211 4.93 17.04 -3.34
C HIS A 211 5.95 16.03 -3.92
N VAL A 212 7.03 15.74 -3.19
CA VAL A 212 8.09 14.78 -3.58
C VAL A 212 8.28 13.65 -2.58
N GLU A 213 7.49 13.65 -1.51
CA GLU A 213 7.51 12.61 -0.50
C GLU A 213 6.56 11.47 -0.84
N TRP A 214 6.96 10.28 -0.43
CA TRP A 214 6.25 9.02 -0.59
C TRP A 214 6.10 8.37 0.78
N ARG A 215 4.96 7.75 1.03
CA ARG A 215 4.68 7.07 2.30
C ARG A 215 4.99 5.59 2.19
N ILE A 216 5.79 5.09 3.11
CA ILE A 216 6.11 3.67 3.25
C ILE A 216 4.90 2.95 3.86
N CYS A 217 4.52 1.80 3.32
CA CYS A 217 3.44 0.97 3.85
C CYS A 217 3.77 -0.52 3.79
N PHE A 218 3.15 -1.29 4.69
CA PHE A 218 3.46 -2.70 4.94
C PHE A 218 2.21 -3.58 4.83
N ASN A 219 1.27 -3.24 3.93
CA ASN A 219 -0.07 -3.82 3.90
C ASN A 219 -0.11 -5.36 3.80
N THR A 220 0.81 -5.97 3.06
CA THR A 220 0.93 -7.44 2.96
C THR A 220 1.37 -8.05 4.29
N SER A 221 2.34 -7.43 4.95
CA SER A 221 2.82 -7.81 6.28
C SER A 221 1.75 -7.59 7.35
N GLU A 222 1.03 -6.46 7.32
CA GLU A 222 -0.11 -6.19 8.20
C GLU A 222 -1.19 -7.27 8.04
N THR A 223 -1.57 -7.60 6.81
CA THR A 223 -2.52 -8.68 6.51
C THR A 223 -2.02 -10.03 7.02
N LYS A 224 -0.73 -10.33 6.85
CA LYS A 224 -0.12 -11.57 7.37
C LYS A 224 -0.21 -11.66 8.89
N LEU A 225 0.04 -10.56 9.59
CA LEU A 225 -0.06 -10.46 11.03
C LEU A 225 -1.50 -10.64 11.51
N VAL A 226 -2.47 -9.96 10.89
CA VAL A 226 -3.91 -10.13 11.21
C VAL A 226 -4.37 -11.56 10.97
N ASN A 227 -3.83 -12.21 9.94
CA ASN A 227 -4.11 -13.62 9.64
C ASN A 227 -3.48 -14.61 10.63
N ASN A 228 -2.54 -14.17 11.47
CA ASN A 228 -1.92 -14.98 12.51
C ASN A 228 -2.52 -14.75 13.91
N LEU A 229 -3.52 -13.88 14.04
CA LEU A 229 -4.25 -13.70 15.28
C LEU A 229 -5.05 -14.97 15.63
N ASN A 230 -5.04 -15.35 16.90
CA ASN A 230 -5.93 -16.39 17.42
C ASN A 230 -7.38 -15.90 17.52
N ASP A 231 -8.30 -16.81 17.78
CA ASP A 231 -9.73 -16.49 17.82
C ASP A 231 -10.08 -15.36 18.79
N THR A 232 -9.53 -15.38 20.01
CA THR A 232 -9.79 -14.32 21.00
C THR A 232 -9.26 -12.97 20.52
N GLN A 233 -8.05 -12.93 19.98
CA GLN A 233 -7.45 -11.72 19.44
C GLN A 233 -8.25 -11.16 18.26
N VAL A 234 -8.71 -12.03 17.34
CA VAL A 234 -9.58 -11.62 16.22
C VAL A 234 -10.88 -11.01 16.74
N LYS A 235 -11.51 -11.63 17.76
CA LYS A 235 -12.76 -11.11 18.32
C LYS A 235 -12.56 -9.72 18.91
N ILE A 236 -11.49 -9.52 19.69
CA ILE A 236 -11.11 -8.21 20.25
C ILE A 236 -10.85 -7.21 19.13
N TYR A 237 -10.08 -7.59 18.10
CA TYR A 237 -9.76 -6.74 16.96
C TYR A 237 -11.00 -6.25 16.22
N VAL A 238 -11.98 -7.14 15.97
CA VAL A 238 -13.25 -6.75 15.35
C VAL A 238 -14.06 -5.82 16.24
N ILE A 239 -14.16 -6.10 17.54
CA ILE A 239 -14.87 -5.23 18.49
C ILE A 239 -14.24 -3.83 18.51
N LEU A 240 -12.91 -3.74 18.55
CA LEU A 240 -12.20 -2.46 18.50
C LEU A 240 -12.48 -1.71 17.19
N LYS A 241 -12.49 -2.41 16.05
CA LYS A 241 -12.88 -1.82 14.75
C LYS A 241 -14.31 -1.30 14.76
N MET A 242 -15.25 -2.03 15.35
CA MET A 242 -16.65 -1.60 15.48
C MET A 242 -16.74 -0.34 16.36
N ILE A 243 -16.05 -0.31 17.51
CA ILE A 243 -16.00 0.88 18.38
C ILE A 243 -15.43 2.09 17.63
N VAL A 244 -14.33 1.92 16.89
CA VAL A 244 -13.74 3.00 16.11
C VAL A 244 -14.72 3.52 15.06
N ASN A 245 -15.37 2.63 14.30
CA ASN A 245 -16.25 3.03 13.21
C ASN A 245 -17.56 3.64 13.69
N ASP A 246 -18.18 3.05 14.72
CA ASP A 246 -19.55 3.37 15.11
C ASP A 246 -19.61 4.39 16.25
N VAL A 247 -18.55 4.49 17.06
CA VAL A 247 -18.51 5.38 18.23
C VAL A 247 -17.54 6.53 18.05
N LEU A 248 -16.30 6.26 17.61
CA LEU A 248 -15.23 7.28 17.60
C LEU A 248 -15.17 8.11 16.32
N ARG A 249 -15.30 7.48 15.15
CA ARG A 249 -15.25 8.17 13.85
C ARG A 249 -16.34 9.24 13.69
N PRO A 250 -17.57 9.06 14.20
CA PRO A 250 -18.57 10.14 14.21
C PRO A 250 -18.13 11.37 15.03
N GLN A 251 -17.25 11.19 16.02
CA GLN A 251 -16.74 12.26 16.89
C GLN A 251 -15.48 12.92 16.33
N SER A 252 -14.61 12.15 15.67
CA SER A 252 -13.41 12.67 15.00
C SER A 252 -13.10 11.92 13.72
N LYS A 253 -13.03 12.66 12.61
CA LYS A 253 -12.66 12.11 11.29
C LYS A 253 -11.18 11.76 11.18
N GLU A 254 -10.35 12.17 12.15
CA GLU A 254 -8.92 11.83 12.19
C GLU A 254 -8.67 10.43 12.76
N ILE A 255 -9.61 9.89 13.54
CA ILE A 255 -9.55 8.52 14.05
C ILE A 255 -9.97 7.59 12.92
N THR A 256 -9.09 6.65 12.59
CA THR A 256 -9.31 5.66 11.54
C THR A 256 -9.00 4.26 12.05
N SER A 257 -9.46 3.23 11.34
CA SER A 257 -9.14 1.83 11.67
C SER A 257 -7.64 1.53 11.68
N TYR A 258 -6.81 2.37 11.04
CA TYR A 258 -5.34 2.26 11.06
C TYR A 258 -4.71 2.67 12.41
N THR A 259 -5.47 3.34 13.29
CA THR A 259 -4.97 3.74 14.62
C THR A 259 -5.07 2.63 15.67
N LEU A 260 -5.73 1.52 15.33
CA LEU A 260 -5.86 0.31 16.15
C LEU A 260 -4.68 -0.63 15.94
#